data_AF-A0A948VU15-F1
#
_entry.id   AF-A0A948VU15-F1
#
_cell.length_a   1.000
_cell.length_b   1.000
_cell.length_c   1.000
_cell.angle_alpha   90.00
_cell.angle_beta   90.00
_cell.angle_gamma   90.00
#
_symmetry.space_group_name_H-M   'P 1'
#
loop_
_entity.id
_entity.type
_entity.pdbx_description
1 polymer ?
#
loop_
_entity_poly.entity_id
_entity_poly.type
_entity_poly.pdbx_seq_one_letter_code
_entity_poly.pdbx_strand_id
1 'polypeptide(L)'
;MLDVDWALPMVVGGIFILVGLVGILWGKREQESYDYRMSSRPDLRELMDRWPPRPEPGALKIGGGIAVTIGVIMLLLGVVFLLRG
;
A
#
# COMPACT_ATOMS: atom_id res chain seq x y z
N MET A 1 -34.44 1.80 0.41
CA MET A 1 -33.28 2.64 0.80
C MET A 1 -32.33 1.94 1.78
N LEU A 2 -32.60 0.72 2.27
CA LEU A 2 -31.79 0.04 3.30
C LEU A 2 -30.66 -0.87 2.75
N ASP A 3 -30.67 -1.22 1.45
CA ASP A 3 -29.68 -2.17 0.90
C ASP A 3 -28.28 -1.57 0.68
N VAL A 4 -28.15 -0.24 0.67
CA VAL A 4 -26.90 0.45 0.30
C VAL A 4 -25.98 0.68 1.50
N ASP A 5 -26.50 0.61 2.73
CA ASP A 5 -25.81 1.04 3.95
C ASP A 5 -24.61 0.14 4.30
N TRP A 6 -24.73 -1.17 4.10
CA TRP A 6 -23.64 -2.13 4.31
C TRP A 6 -22.81 -2.35 3.04
N ALA A 7 -23.41 -2.20 1.85
CA ALA A 7 -22.76 -2.46 0.56
C ALA A 7 -21.67 -1.42 0.25
N LEU A 8 -21.92 -0.14 0.53
CA LEU A 8 -20.96 0.95 0.34
C LEU A 8 -19.62 0.71 1.09
N PRO A 9 -19.60 0.55 2.42
CA PRO A 9 -18.36 0.34 3.17
C PRO A 9 -17.66 -0.96 2.78
N MET A 10 -18.41 -2.01 2.41
CA MET A 10 -17.81 -3.25 1.91
C MET A 10 -17.08 -3.07 0.58
N VAL A 11 -17.71 -2.41 -0.40
CA VAL A 11 -17.11 -2.18 -1.72
C VAL A 11 -15.91 -1.25 -1.62
N VAL A 12 -16.05 -0.12 -0.93
CA VAL A 12 -14.96 0.86 -0.78
C VAL A 12 -13.81 0.25 0.03
N GLY A 13 -14.11 -0.48 1.11
CA GLY A 13 -13.10 -1.17 1.91
C GLY A 13 -12.32 -2.22 1.11
N GLY A 14 -13.03 -3.01 0.30
CA GLY A 14 -12.41 -3.99 -0.61
C GLY A 14 -11.47 -3.34 -1.63
N ILE A 15 -11.87 -2.22 -2.24
CA ILE A 15 -11.02 -1.47 -3.18
C ILE A 15 -9.76 -0.96 -2.48
N PHE A 16 -9.87 -0.39 -1.28
CA PHE A 16 -8.74 0.10 -0.50
C PHE A 16 -7.73 -1.00 -0.16
N ILE A 17 -8.22 -2.18 0.22
CA ILE A 17 -7.37 -3.34 0.48
C ILE A 17 -6.64 -3.77 -0.80
N LEU A 18 -7.34 -3.87 -1.93
CA LEU A 18 -6.74 -4.27 -3.21
C LEU A 18 -5.64 -3.30 -3.65
N VAL A 19 -5.92 -1.99 -3.64
CA VAL A 19 -4.95 -0.96 -4.01
C VAL A 19 -3.76 -0.98 -3.04
N GLY A 20 -4.02 -1.11 -1.74
CA GLY A 20 -2.98 -1.19 -0.72
C GLY A 20 -2.08 -2.41 -0.92
N LEU A 21 -2.65 -3.59 -1.18
CA LEU A 21 -1.88 -4.81 -1.46
C LEU A 21 -1.03 -4.65 -2.72
N VAL A 22 -1.62 -4.14 -3.81
CA VAL A 22 -0.89 -3.90 -5.07
C VAL A 22 0.27 -2.94 -4.83
N GLY A 23 0.06 -1.85 -4.09
CA GLY A 23 1.10 -0.90 -3.72
C GLY A 23 2.23 -1.53 -2.91
N ILE A 24 1.91 -2.37 -1.92
CA ILE A 24 2.91 -3.10 -1.12
C ILE A 24 3.70 -4.09 -1.99
N LEU A 25 3.03 -4.88 -2.83
CA LEU A 25 3.68 -5.84 -3.72
C LEU A 25 4.60 -5.14 -4.72
N TRP A 26 4.16 -4.02 -5.29
CA TRP A 26 4.96 -3.26 -6.24
C TRP A 26 6.17 -2.62 -5.56
N GLY A 27 5.99 -2.04 -4.37
CA GLY A 27 7.09 -1.52 -3.57
C GLY A 27 8.12 -2.59 -3.19
N LYS A 28 7.68 -3.82 -2.89
CA LYS A 28 8.59 -4.93 -2.58
C LYS A 28 9.36 -5.42 -3.82
N ARG A 29 8.70 -5.55 -4.96
CA ARG A 29 9.36 -5.92 -6.24
C ARG A 29 10.40 -4.90 -6.68
N GLU A 30 10.10 -3.61 -6.47
CA GLU A 30 11.03 -2.54 -6.81
C GLU A 30 12.27 -2.60 -5.90
N GLN A 31 12.11 -2.85 -4.59
CA GLN A 31 13.23 -3.04 -3.67
C GLN A 31 14.16 -4.20 -4.09
N GLU A 32 13.60 -5.37 -4.43
CA GLU A 32 14.40 -6.55 -4.82
C GLU A 32 15.17 -6.34 -6.13
N SER A 33 14.56 -5.64 -7.11
CA SER A 33 15.22 -5.32 -8.38
C SER A 33 16.36 -4.30 -8.22
N TYR A 34 16.21 -3.34 -7.29
CA TYR A 34 17.24 -2.32 -7.01
C TYR A 34 18.42 -2.86 -6.22
N ASP A 35 18.19 -3.69 -5.21
CA ASP A 35 19.24 -4.22 -4.33
C ASP A 35 20.27 -5.05 -5.13
N TYR A 36 19.76 -5.85 -6.08
CA TYR A 36 20.60 -6.63 -7.02
C TYR A 36 21.48 -5.76 -7.92
N ARG A 37 21.04 -4.55 -8.27
CA ARG A 37 21.81 -3.62 -9.12
C ARG A 37 22.82 -2.80 -8.32
N MET A 38 22.54 -2.53 -7.04
CA MET A 38 23.41 -1.75 -6.17
C MET A 38 24.58 -2.58 -5.64
N SER A 39 24.37 -3.87 -5.35
CA SER A 39 25.45 -4.79 -4.94
C SER A 39 26.50 -5.03 -6.03
N SER A 40 26.22 -4.60 -7.27
CA SER A 40 27.10 -4.77 -8.44
C SER A 40 28.00 -3.55 -8.73
N ARG A 41 27.94 -2.46 -7.95
CA ARG A 41 28.75 -1.26 -8.19
C ARG A 41 29.53 -0.81 -6.93
N PRO A 42 30.87 -0.65 -7.01
CA PRO A 42 31.72 -0.31 -5.85
C PRO A 42 31.83 1.20 -5.58
N ASP A 43 30.88 2.03 -6.02
CA ASP A 43 31.05 3.49 -5.98
C ASP A 43 30.31 4.12 -4.79
N LEU A 44 31.05 4.35 -3.70
CA LEU A 44 30.55 4.94 -2.44
C LEU A 44 30.22 6.43 -2.56
N ARG A 45 30.67 7.08 -3.64
CA ARG A 45 30.52 8.53 -3.84
C ARG A 45 29.05 8.94 -4.02
N GLU A 46 28.25 8.08 -4.63
CA GLU A 46 26.81 8.30 -4.88
C GLU A 46 25.97 8.23 -3.58
N LEU A 47 26.46 7.52 -2.55
CA LEU A 47 25.80 7.43 -1.24
C LEU A 47 26.00 8.71 -0.41
N MET A 48 27.13 9.39 -0.57
CA MET A 48 27.45 10.65 0.13
C MET A 48 26.75 11.86 -0.49
N ASP A 49 26.68 11.93 -1.83
CA ASP A 49 26.10 13.10 -2.53
C ASP A 49 24.57 13.08 -2.59
N ARG A 50 23.92 11.95 -2.28
CA ARG A 50 22.43 11.78 -2.26
C ARG A 50 21.77 12.37 -3.52
N TRP A 51 22.46 12.23 -4.64
CA TRP A 51 22.11 12.80 -5.94
C TRP A 51 22.07 11.66 -6.96
N PRO A 52 21.00 11.50 -7.75
CA PRO A 52 19.75 12.27 -7.81
C PRO A 52 18.75 11.91 -6.67
N PRO A 53 17.74 12.76 -6.38
CA PRO A 53 16.67 12.43 -5.46
C PRO A 53 15.84 11.27 -6.03
N ARG A 54 16.04 10.07 -5.47
CA ARG A 54 15.31 8.87 -5.90
C ARG A 54 14.05 8.72 -5.05
N PRO A 55 12.88 8.44 -5.66
CA PRO A 55 11.66 8.19 -4.90
C PRO A 55 11.90 7.00 -3.97
N GLU A 56 11.83 7.23 -2.67
CA GLU A 56 12.11 6.20 -1.68
C GLU A 56 11.04 5.10 -1.81
N PRO A 57 11.40 3.86 -2.19
CA PRO A 57 10.44 2.76 -2.31
C PRO A 57 9.74 2.45 -0.97
N GLY A 58 10.29 2.94 0.15
CA GLY A 58 9.66 2.92 1.47
C GLY A 58 8.33 3.68 1.53
N ALA A 59 8.18 4.79 0.78
CA ALA A 59 6.96 5.60 0.81
C ALA A 59 5.74 4.84 0.27
N LEU A 60 5.92 4.07 -0.82
CA LEU A 60 4.84 3.26 -1.41
C LEU A 60 4.43 2.10 -0.50
N LYS A 61 5.39 1.52 0.24
CA LYS A 61 5.13 0.47 1.23
C LYS A 61 4.35 0.99 2.43
N ILE A 62 4.69 2.18 2.93
CA ILE A 62 3.98 2.84 4.03
C ILE A 62 2.57 3.24 3.58
N GLY A 63 2.43 3.86 2.42
CA GLY A 63 1.12 4.25 1.86
C GLY A 63 0.21 3.05 1.61
N GLY A 64 0.76 1.95 1.08
CA GLY A 64 0.02 0.71 0.88
C GLY A 64 -0.44 0.07 2.20
N GLY A 65 0.41 0.10 3.24
CA GLY A 65 0.03 -0.36 4.58
C GLY A 65 -1.14 0.42 5.17
N ILE A 66 -1.10 1.75 5.09
CA ILE A 66 -2.18 2.65 5.55
C ILE A 66 -3.48 2.36 4.78
N ALA A 67 -3.40 2.19 3.46
CA ALA A 67 -4.56 1.88 2.63
C ALA A 67 -5.23 0.55 3.02
N VAL A 68 -4.44 -0.50 3.30
CA VAL A 68 -4.96 -1.78 3.80
C VAL A 68 -5.65 -1.59 5.15
N THR A 69 -5.03 -0.86 6.09
CA THR A 69 -5.63 -0.61 7.41
C THR A 69 -6.99 0.09 7.30
N ILE A 70 -7.09 1.14 6.48
CA ILE A 70 -8.35 1.86 6.26
C ILE A 70 -9.39 0.92 5.64
N GLY A 71 -9.01 0.12 4.64
CA GLY A 71 -9.92 -0.82 4.00
C GLY A 71 -10.46 -1.89 4.96
N VAL A 72 -9.61 -2.41 5.86
CA VAL A 72 -10.05 -3.35 6.91
C VAL A 72 -11.05 -2.71 7.87
N ILE A 73 -10.81 -1.46 8.29
CA ILE A 73 -11.75 -0.73 9.15
C ILE A 73 -13.11 -0.55 8.44
N MET A 74 -13.11 -0.19 7.15
CA MET A 74 -14.35 -0.06 6.39
C MET A 74 -15.09 -1.40 6.24
N LEU A 75 -14.39 -2.51 6.02
CA LEU A 75 -15.02 -3.83 6.01
C LEU A 75 -15.69 -4.15 7.35
N LEU A 76 -15.02 -3.87 8.47
CA LEU A 76 -15.60 -4.08 9.81
C LEU A 76 -16.88 -3.26 10.00
N LEU A 77 -16.89 -1.99 9.57
CA LEU A 77 -18.10 -1.15 9.63
C LEU A 77 -19.22 -1.71 8.75
N GLY A 78 -18.91 -2.19 7.54
CA GLY A 78 -19.89 -2.84 6.66
C GLY A 78 -20.47 -4.12 7.26
N VAL A 79 -19.66 -4.93 7.93
CA VAL A 79 -20.13 -6.13 8.64
C VAL A 79 -21.04 -5.75 9.82
N VAL A 80 -20.68 -4.71 10.58
CA VAL A 80 -21.53 -4.23 11.69
C VAL A 80 -22.89 -3.74 11.19
N PHE A 81 -22.92 -3.03 10.07
CA PHE A 81 -24.18 -2.61 9.45
C PHE A 81 -24.97 -3.80 8.89
N LEU A 82 -24.30 -4.78 8.28
CA LEU A 82 -24.96 -6.01 7.82
C LEU A 82 -25.59 -6.81 8.97
N LEU A 83 -24.98 -6.82 10.15
CA LEU A 83 -25.50 -7.52 11.33
C LEU A 83 -26.62 -6.76 12.06
N ARG A 84 -26.78 -5.46 11.81
CA ARG A 84 -27.78 -4.59 12.46
C ARG A 84 -28.95 -4.20 11.56
N GLY A 85 -28.77 -4.22 10.25
CA GLY A 85 -29.84 -4.04 9.25
C GLY A 85 -30.61 -5.33 9.04
#